data_AF-A0A0P0M3Y9-F1
#
_entry.id   AF-A0A0P0M3Y9-F1
#
_cell.length_a   1.000
_cell.length_b   1.000
_cell.length_c   1.000
_cell.angle_alpha   90.00
_cell.angle_beta   90.00
_cell.angle_gamma   90.00
#
_symmetry.space_group_name_H-M   'P 1'
#
loop_
_entity.id
_entity.type
_entity.pdbx_description
1 polymer ?
#
loop_
_entity_poly.entity_id
_entity_poly.type
_entity_poly.pdbx_seq_one_letter_code
_entity_poly.pdbx_strand_id
1 'polypeptide(L)'
;MYDLKGFRQAFNLTQKQLAEILKCQQSNISGMEKTMRDLEPIQKKRLEEAYGSESVAKFVVSSFLESTINDSRNKGDMGGYTTYLLPMSAMGGTLTGFAAPGAMLQNCEAIISPIEDVDFAITVYGDSMAPEYPSGSRILIKKINPIFYRLG
;
A
#
# COMPACT_ATOMS: atom_id res chain seq x y z
N MET A 1 14.99 13.35 -6.31
CA MET A 1 13.99 14.08 -5.49
C MET A 1 14.22 13.73 -4.03
N TYR A 2 14.32 14.71 -3.13
CA TYR A 2 14.65 14.51 -1.70
C TYR A 2 13.57 15.15 -0.81
N ASP A 3 13.11 14.43 0.21
CA ASP A 3 12.09 14.90 1.15
C ASP A 3 12.70 15.69 2.32
N LEU A 4 12.93 16.98 2.10
CA LEU A 4 13.40 17.92 3.13
C LEU A 4 12.41 18.07 4.29
N LYS A 5 11.11 17.99 4.02
CA LYS A 5 10.07 18.21 5.02
C LYS A 5 10.03 17.02 5.99
N GLY A 6 10.06 15.80 5.45
CA GLY A 6 10.16 14.57 6.23
C GLY A 6 11.43 14.53 7.07
N PHE A 7 12.59 14.89 6.48
CA PHE A 7 13.85 14.98 7.20
C PHE A 7 13.75 15.93 8.39
N ARG A 8 13.21 17.14 8.18
CA ARG A 8 13.06 18.14 9.22
C ARG A 8 12.19 17.65 10.39
N GLN A 9 11.09 16.97 10.08
CA GLN A 9 10.16 16.44 11.09
C GLN A 9 10.79 15.29 11.88
N ALA A 10 11.51 14.38 11.22
CA ALA A 10 12.14 13.24 11.87
C ALA A 10 13.20 13.65 12.91
N PHE A 11 13.93 14.74 12.63
CA PHE A 11 14.96 15.27 13.53
C PHE A 11 14.46 16.38 14.47
N ASN A 12 13.15 16.65 14.52
CA ASN A 12 12.55 17.72 15.33
C ASN A 12 13.19 19.10 15.09
N LEU A 13 13.58 19.40 13.85
CA LEU A 13 14.27 20.64 13.49
C LEU A 13 13.28 21.74 13.10
N THR A 14 13.63 22.99 13.44
CA THR A 14 12.95 24.16 12.86
C THR A 14 13.51 24.47 11.46
N GLN A 15 12.72 25.16 10.62
CA GLN A 15 13.20 25.60 9.30
C GLN A 15 14.45 26.50 9.41
N LYS A 16 14.55 27.27 10.50
CA LYS A 16 15.70 28.13 10.79
C LYS A 16 16.96 27.31 11.10
N GLN A 17 16.85 26.29 11.95
CA GLN A 17 17.98 25.41 12.26
C GLN A 17 18.44 24.61 11.03
N LEU A 18 17.50 24.11 10.23
CA LEU A 18 17.85 23.42 8.98
C LEU A 18 18.56 24.35 7.99
N ALA A 19 18.12 25.61 7.91
CA ALA A 19 18.75 26.65 7.10
C ALA A 19 20.19 26.95 7.55
N GLU A 20 20.46 27.01 8.86
CA GLU A 20 21.80 27.18 9.41
C GLU A 20 22.75 26.03 9.01
N ILE A 21 22.26 24.79 9.07
CA ILE A 21 23.03 23.58 8.72
C ILE A 21 23.37 23.55 7.22
N LEU A 22 22.40 23.89 6.38
CA LEU A 22 22.58 23.95 4.94
C LEU A 22 23.34 25.21 4.48
N LYS A 23 23.57 26.18 5.39
CA LYS A 23 24.00 27.56 5.13
C LYS A 23 23.24 28.23 3.99
N CYS A 24 21.92 28.14 4.03
CA CYS A 24 21.04 28.86 3.12
C CYS A 24 20.02 29.69 3.89
N GLN A 25 19.26 30.56 3.22
CA GLN A 25 18.20 31.32 3.89
C GLN A 25 16.99 30.44 4.22
N GLN A 26 16.27 30.75 5.31
CA GLN A 26 15.03 30.06 5.68
C GLN A 26 13.96 30.12 4.58
N SER A 27 13.89 31.25 3.86
CA SER A 27 13.02 31.42 2.68
C SER A 27 13.31 30.38 1.61
N ASN A 28 14.58 30.03 1.42
CA ASN A 28 15.01 29.00 0.48
C ASN A 28 14.50 27.61 0.92
N ILE A 29 14.59 27.27 2.22
CA ILE A 29 14.06 26.00 2.76
C ILE A 29 12.56 25.86 2.50
N SER A 30 11.78 26.91 2.78
CA SER A 30 10.33 26.90 2.54
C SER A 30 10.01 26.72 1.05
N GLY A 31 10.78 27.36 0.16
CA GLY A 31 10.68 27.17 -1.27
C GLY A 31 11.01 25.74 -1.70
N MET A 32 12.08 25.16 -1.16
CA MET A 32 12.51 23.78 -1.46
C MET A 32 11.49 22.75 -0.98
N GLU A 33 10.94 22.91 0.24
CA GLU A 33 9.87 22.04 0.78
C GLU A 33 8.60 22.08 -0.11
N LYS A 34 8.28 23.23 -0.72
CA LYS A 34 7.10 23.39 -1.58
C LYS A 34 7.33 22.94 -3.02
N THR A 35 8.52 23.19 -3.57
CA THR A 35 8.84 22.91 -4.98
C THR A 35 9.41 21.52 -5.21
N MET A 36 9.60 20.72 -4.14
CA MET A 36 10.25 19.40 -4.18
C MET A 36 11.59 19.44 -4.94
N ARG A 37 12.33 20.55 -4.81
CA ARG A 37 13.65 20.68 -5.45
C ARG A 37 14.66 19.77 -4.76
N ASP A 38 15.43 19.07 -5.58
CA ASP A 38 16.57 18.30 -5.11
C ASP A 38 17.62 19.18 -4.43
N LEU A 39 18.34 18.60 -3.48
CA LEU A 39 19.47 19.28 -2.84
C LEU A 39 20.66 19.32 -3.78
N GLU A 40 21.41 20.43 -3.72
CA GLU A 40 22.72 20.48 -4.33
C GLU A 40 23.68 19.49 -3.66
N PRO A 41 24.67 18.95 -4.38
CA PRO A 41 25.62 17.96 -3.84
C PRO A 41 26.35 18.48 -2.59
N ILE A 42 26.62 19.78 -2.52
CA ILE A 42 27.25 20.41 -1.35
C ILE A 42 26.34 20.45 -0.12
N GLN A 43 25.03 20.60 -0.33
CA GLN A 43 24.02 20.61 0.73
C GLN A 43 23.80 19.20 1.28
N LYS A 44 23.75 18.21 0.39
CA LYS A 44 23.67 16.80 0.77
C LYS A 44 24.87 16.39 1.63
N LYS A 45 26.10 16.72 1.21
CA LYS A 45 27.32 16.41 1.97
C LYS A 45 27.29 16.98 3.39
N ARG A 46 26.79 18.21 3.56
CA ARG A 46 26.64 18.83 4.89
C ARG A 46 25.64 18.12 5.79
N LEU A 47 24.53 17.64 5.22
CA LEU A 47 23.59 16.83 5.98
C LEU A 47 24.21 15.50 6.39
N GLU A 48 24.96 14.85 5.49
CA GLU A 48 25.64 13.58 5.78
C GLU A 48 26.71 13.75 6.88
N GLU A 49 27.44 14.87 6.87
CA GLU A 49 28.40 15.22 7.93
C GLU A 49 27.71 15.51 9.28
N ALA A 50 26.52 16.09 9.27
CA ALA A 50 25.80 16.48 10.49
C ALA A 50 24.97 15.36 11.13
N TYR A 51 24.34 14.49 10.34
CA TYR A 51 23.37 13.48 10.80
C TYR A 51 23.71 12.04 10.40
N GLY A 52 24.82 11.85 9.69
CA GLY A 52 25.23 10.56 9.16
C GLY A 52 24.58 10.25 7.81
N SER A 53 25.35 9.60 6.93
CA SER A 53 24.92 9.22 5.59
C SER A 53 23.71 8.29 5.59
N GLU A 54 23.63 7.36 6.54
CA GLU A 54 22.52 6.42 6.65
C GLU A 54 21.18 7.14 6.94
N SER A 55 21.20 8.13 7.83
CA SER A 55 20.00 8.84 8.21
C SER A 55 19.51 9.77 7.09
N VAL A 56 20.44 10.37 6.32
CA VAL A 56 20.13 11.24 5.17
C VAL A 56 19.60 10.43 3.99
N ALA A 57 20.15 9.23 3.75
CA ALA A 57 19.75 8.37 2.63
C ALA A 57 18.26 7.95 2.70
N LYS A 58 17.69 7.82 3.91
CA LYS A 58 16.27 7.44 4.13
C LYS A 58 15.27 8.42 3.53
N PHE A 59 15.67 9.69 3.35
CA PHE A 59 14.78 10.76 2.87
C PHE A 59 14.91 11.03 1.38
N VAL A 60 15.67 10.22 0.64
CA VAL A 60 15.68 10.30 -0.82
C VAL A 60 14.35 9.70 -1.32
N VAL A 61 13.57 10.41 -2.13
CA VAL A 61 12.25 9.91 -2.58
C VAL A 61 12.36 8.60 -3.36
N SER A 62 13.49 8.35 -4.02
CA SER A 62 13.76 7.03 -4.63
C SER A 62 13.83 5.92 -3.58
N SER A 63 14.37 6.17 -2.38
CA SER A 63 14.36 5.17 -1.30
C SER A 63 12.97 4.93 -0.73
N PHE A 64 12.04 5.89 -0.78
CA PHE A 64 10.64 5.67 -0.42
C PHE A 64 9.93 4.73 -1.42
N LEU A 65 10.20 4.88 -2.71
CA LEU A 65 9.71 3.94 -3.73
C LEU A 65 10.33 2.54 -3.55
N GLU A 66 11.64 2.48 -3.29
CA GLU A 66 12.32 1.21 -3.03
C GLU A 66 11.79 0.54 -1.75
N SER A 67 11.45 1.32 -0.72
CA SER A 67 10.89 0.83 0.54
C SER A 67 9.47 0.32 0.36
N THR A 68 8.60 0.98 -0.41
CA THR A 68 7.26 0.44 -0.71
C THR A 68 7.33 -0.80 -1.60
N ILE A 69 8.31 -0.88 -2.51
CA ILE A 69 8.56 -2.08 -3.33
C ILE A 69 9.14 -3.22 -2.48
N ASN A 70 10.00 -2.93 -1.49
CA ASN A 70 10.56 -3.94 -0.59
C ASN A 70 9.62 -4.35 0.55
N ASP A 71 8.77 -3.46 1.06
CA ASP A 71 7.67 -3.81 1.98
C ASP A 71 6.67 -4.76 1.31
N SER A 72 6.51 -4.63 -0.02
CA SER A 72 5.71 -5.57 -0.81
C SER A 72 6.42 -6.91 -1.06
N ARG A 73 7.75 -7.01 -0.87
CA ARG A 73 8.54 -8.23 -1.11
C ARG A 73 9.06 -8.90 0.15
N ASN A 74 8.99 -8.24 1.31
CA ASN A 74 9.53 -8.72 2.58
C ASN A 74 8.45 -8.79 3.68
N LYS A 75 7.27 -9.30 3.32
CA LYS A 75 6.32 -9.92 4.28
C LYS A 75 6.43 -11.44 4.18
N GLY A 76 7.65 -11.93 4.35
CA GLY A 76 7.88 -13.29 4.82
C GLY A 76 7.62 -13.30 6.32
N ASP A 77 6.60 -14.06 6.72
CA ASP A 77 6.29 -14.53 8.07
C ASP A 77 5.13 -13.81 8.83
N MET A 78 4.00 -14.53 8.86
CA MET A 78 2.85 -14.45 9.76
C MET A 78 1.89 -13.23 9.72
N GLY A 79 1.33 -12.92 8.54
CA GLY A 79 0.11 -12.10 8.46
C GLY A 79 -0.54 -12.19 7.08
N GLY A 80 -1.59 -13.00 6.96
CA GLY A 80 -2.19 -13.38 5.67
C GLY A 80 -2.63 -12.21 4.79
N TYR A 81 -2.84 -12.51 3.52
CA TYR A 81 -3.21 -11.57 2.47
C TYR A 81 -4.64 -11.08 2.66
N THR A 82 -4.94 -9.80 2.40
CA THR A 82 -6.32 -9.32 2.52
C THR A 82 -7.11 -9.63 1.25
N THR A 83 -8.30 -10.20 1.37
CA THR A 83 -9.27 -10.37 0.27
C THR A 83 -10.67 -9.94 0.69
N TYR A 84 -11.61 -9.85 -0.25
CA TYR A 84 -12.97 -9.35 -0.03
C TYR A 84 -13.99 -10.49 -0.01
N LEU A 85 -14.70 -10.62 1.10
CA LEU A 85 -15.83 -11.52 1.25
C LEU A 85 -17.07 -10.88 0.63
N LEU A 86 -17.59 -11.51 -0.42
CA LEU A 86 -18.79 -11.04 -1.09
C LEU A 86 -20.01 -11.20 -0.17
N PRO A 87 -20.81 -10.14 0.03
CA PRO A 87 -22.02 -10.24 0.82
C PRO A 87 -23.03 -11.15 0.13
N MET A 88 -23.69 -11.99 0.91
CA MET A 88 -24.66 -12.92 0.39
C MET A 88 -26.00 -12.21 0.17
N SER A 89 -26.26 -11.79 -1.06
CA SER A 89 -27.61 -11.38 -1.48
C SER A 89 -28.39 -12.64 -1.87
N ALA A 90 -28.92 -13.38 -0.89
CA ALA A 90 -29.90 -14.42 -1.17
C ALA A 90 -31.23 -13.78 -1.59
N MET A 91 -31.42 -13.60 -2.90
CA MET A 91 -32.75 -13.44 -3.45
C MET A 91 -33.18 -14.77 -4.06
N GLY A 92 -33.89 -15.59 -3.29
CA GLY A 92 -34.60 -16.75 -3.82
C GLY A 92 -35.86 -16.27 -4.56
N GLY A 93 -35.80 -16.25 -5.89
CA GLY A 93 -36.92 -15.82 -6.73
C GLY A 93 -36.50 -15.52 -8.18
N THR A 94 -37.48 -15.18 -9.03
CA THR A 94 -37.25 -14.80 -10.43
C THR A 94 -36.24 -13.65 -10.53
N LEU A 95 -35.41 -13.66 -11.58
CA LEU A 95 -34.26 -12.78 -11.86
C LEU A 95 -34.60 -11.28 -12.07
N THR A 96 -35.62 -10.75 -11.38
CA THR A 96 -36.20 -9.42 -11.59
C THR A 96 -35.75 -8.38 -10.55
N GLY A 97 -34.77 -8.72 -9.71
CA GLY A 97 -34.41 -7.92 -8.53
C GLY A 97 -32.91 -7.70 -8.36
N PHE A 98 -32.19 -7.32 -9.42
CA PHE A 98 -30.91 -6.64 -9.21
C PHE A 98 -31.21 -5.34 -8.47
N ALA A 99 -31.06 -5.34 -7.14
CA ALA A 99 -31.08 -4.12 -6.36
C ALA A 99 -29.96 -3.25 -6.93
N ALA A 100 -30.33 -2.18 -7.65
CA ALA A 100 -29.39 -1.14 -7.97
C ALA A 100 -29.02 -0.44 -6.65
N PRO A 101 -27.74 -0.30 -6.29
CA PRO A 101 -26.53 -0.76 -7.00
C PRO A 101 -26.14 -2.18 -6.57
N GLY A 102 -25.60 -3.00 -7.49
CA GLY A 102 -25.05 -4.32 -7.16
C GLY A 102 -23.99 -4.26 -6.05
N ALA A 103 -23.47 -5.41 -5.61
CA ALA A 103 -22.46 -5.45 -4.54
C ALA A 103 -21.21 -4.64 -4.93
N MET A 104 -21.05 -3.46 -4.34
CA MET A 104 -19.84 -2.64 -4.48
C MET A 104 -18.77 -3.15 -3.51
N LEU A 105 -17.49 -2.95 -3.86
CA LEU A 105 -16.36 -3.37 -3.02
C LEU A 105 -16.42 -2.78 -1.61
N GLN A 106 -16.97 -1.57 -1.47
CA GLN A 106 -17.20 -0.88 -0.19
C GLN A 106 -18.17 -1.61 0.75
N ASN A 107 -19.03 -2.47 0.20
CA ASN A 107 -20.03 -3.23 0.96
C ASN A 107 -19.51 -4.64 1.33
N CYS A 108 -18.30 -5.01 0.89
CA CYS A 108 -17.71 -6.31 1.13
C CYS A 108 -16.86 -6.29 2.41
N GLU A 109 -16.90 -7.36 3.18
CA GLU A 109 -16.07 -7.51 4.37
C GLU A 109 -14.64 -7.86 3.96
N ALA A 110 -13.65 -7.19 4.55
CA ALA A 110 -12.24 -7.52 4.33
C ALA A 110 -11.81 -8.67 5.24
N ILE A 111 -11.24 -9.73 4.66
CA ILE A 111 -10.89 -10.96 5.36
C ILE A 111 -9.43 -11.33 5.09
N ILE A 112 -8.85 -12.12 6.00
CA ILE A 112 -7.50 -12.64 5.84
C ILE A 112 -7.54 -13.95 5.05
N SER A 113 -6.79 -14.00 3.95
CA SER A 113 -6.53 -15.12 3.09
C SER A 113 -5.15 -15.72 3.42
N PRO A 114 -5.04 -17.06 3.52
CA PRO A 114 -3.76 -17.73 3.68
C PRO A 114 -2.91 -17.74 2.40
N ILE A 115 -3.49 -17.40 1.25
CA ILE A 115 -2.84 -17.42 -0.07
C ILE A 115 -2.94 -16.06 -0.76
N GLU A 116 -1.93 -15.75 -1.59
CA GLU A 116 -1.86 -14.51 -2.34
C GLU A 116 -2.78 -14.50 -3.57
N ASP A 117 -2.99 -13.30 -4.12
CA ASP A 117 -3.72 -13.07 -5.37
C ASP A 117 -5.14 -13.66 -5.43
N VAL A 118 -5.88 -13.63 -4.32
CA VAL A 118 -7.30 -14.00 -4.29
C VAL A 118 -8.14 -12.78 -4.60
N ASP A 119 -8.96 -12.86 -5.65
CA ASP A 119 -9.84 -11.77 -6.05
C ASP A 119 -11.02 -11.63 -5.07
N PHE A 120 -11.67 -12.73 -4.70
CA PHE A 120 -12.84 -12.72 -3.83
C PHE A 120 -12.94 -13.97 -2.95
N ALA A 121 -13.71 -13.87 -1.88
CA ALA A 121 -14.13 -15.01 -1.09
C ALA A 121 -15.66 -15.10 -1.01
N ILE A 122 -16.16 -16.33 -0.84
CA ILE A 122 -17.57 -16.61 -0.52
C ILE A 122 -17.66 -17.57 0.66
N THR A 123 -18.76 -17.50 1.39
CA THR A 123 -19.08 -18.47 2.45
C THR A 123 -20.12 -19.46 1.91
N VAL A 124 -19.87 -20.74 2.13
CA VAL A 124 -20.83 -21.82 1.81
C VAL A 124 -21.91 -21.83 2.89
N TYR A 125 -23.17 -21.85 2.46
CA TYR A 125 -24.34 -21.99 3.34
C TYR A 125 -25.21 -23.14 2.87
N GLY A 126 -25.78 -23.88 3.81
CA GLY A 126 -26.61 -25.06 3.53
C GLY A 126 -25.80 -26.30 3.19
N ASP A 127 -26.49 -27.34 2.72
CA ASP A 127 -25.92 -28.68 2.56
C ASP A 127 -25.68 -29.09 1.09
N SER A 128 -25.79 -28.15 0.15
CA SER A 128 -25.65 -28.44 -1.29
C SER A 128 -24.25 -28.90 -1.71
N MET A 129 -23.22 -28.53 -0.94
CA MET A 129 -21.83 -28.93 -1.14
C MET A 129 -21.31 -29.84 -0.01
N ALA A 130 -22.19 -30.30 0.88
CA ALA A 130 -21.83 -31.24 1.92
C ALA A 130 -21.66 -32.67 1.35
N PRO A 131 -20.78 -33.51 1.93
CA PRO A 131 -19.99 -33.27 3.14
C PRO A 131 -18.65 -32.55 2.92
N GLU A 132 -18.22 -32.42 1.66
CA GLU A 132 -16.87 -31.96 1.30
C GLU A 132 -16.63 -30.49 1.69
N TYR A 133 -17.67 -29.66 1.52
CA TYR A 133 -17.67 -28.27 1.96
C TYR A 133 -18.90 -28.02 2.84
N PRO A 134 -18.79 -28.20 4.17
CA PRO A 134 -19.90 -27.95 5.09
C PRO A 134 -20.26 -26.46 5.14
N SER A 135 -21.48 -26.17 5.59
CA SER A 135 -21.92 -24.80 5.90
C SER A 135 -20.93 -24.09 6.81
N GLY A 136 -20.57 -22.84 6.48
CA GLY A 136 -19.53 -22.05 7.13
C GLY A 136 -18.15 -22.16 6.48
N SER A 137 -17.95 -23.04 5.49
CA SER A 137 -16.70 -23.11 4.72
C SER A 137 -16.45 -21.84 3.93
N ARG A 138 -15.18 -21.44 3.79
CA ARG A 138 -14.76 -20.29 2.98
C ARG A 138 -14.11 -20.77 1.68
N ILE A 139 -14.63 -20.31 0.55
CA ILE A 139 -14.06 -20.57 -0.77
C ILE A 139 -13.37 -19.30 -1.26
N LEU A 140 -12.12 -19.45 -1.69
CA LEU A 140 -11.31 -18.38 -2.27
C LEU A 140 -11.36 -18.49 -3.80
N ILE A 141 -11.57 -17.36 -4.48
CA ILE A 141 -11.82 -17.29 -5.92
C ILE A 141 -10.75 -16.40 -6.56
N LYS A 142 -10.06 -16.92 -7.57
CA LYS A 142 -9.16 -16.17 -8.45
C LYS A 142 -9.70 -16.18 -9.87
N LYS A 143 -9.91 -15.01 -10.44
CA LYS A 143 -10.30 -14.81 -11.83
C LYS A 143 -9.09 -15.00 -12.72
N ILE A 144 -9.12 -16.05 -13.54
CA ILE A 144 -8.15 -16.25 -14.60
C ILE A 144 -8.55 -15.43 -15.83
N ASN A 145 -7.68 -14.51 -16.26
CA ASN A 145 -7.87 -13.81 -17.53
C ASN A 145 -7.20 -14.63 -18.65
N PRO A 146 -7.94 -15.12 -19.66
CA PRO A 146 -7.39 -16.03 -20.67
C PRO A 146 -6.42 -15.39 -21.67
N ILE A 147 -6.09 -14.10 -21.54
CA ILE A 147 -5.28 -13.33 -22.50
C ILE A 147 -3.79 -13.77 -22.49
N PHE A 148 -3.37 -14.57 -21.51
CA PHE A 148 -1.97 -15.02 -21.36
C PHE A 148 -1.63 -16.39 -21.98
N TYR A 149 -2.53 -17.05 -22.73
CA TYR A 149 -2.19 -18.28 -23.47
C TYR A 149 -1.56 -18.01 -24.85
N ARG A 150 -0.70 -17.01 -24.98
CA ARG A 150 0.16 -16.85 -26.18
C ARG A 150 1.57 -17.32 -25.83
N LEU A 151 1.73 -18.64 -25.76
CA LEU A 151 3.00 -19.34 -25.77
C LEU A 151 3.32 -19.78 -27.20
N GLY A 152 4.54 -19.49 -27.65
CA GLY A 152 5.22 -20.18 -28.76
C GLY A 152 5.06 -19.52 -30.12
#